data_AF-A0A267G5D9-F1
#
_entry.id   AF-A0A267G5D9-F1
#
_cell.length_a   1.000
_cell.length_b   1.000
_cell.length_c   1.000
_cell.angle_alpha   90.00
_cell.angle_beta   90.00
_cell.angle_gamma   90.00
#
_symmetry.space_group_name_H-M   'P 1'
#
loop_
_entity.id
_entity.type
_entity.pdbx_description
1 polymer ?
#
loop_
_entity_poly.entity_id
_entity_poly.type
_entity_poly.pdbx_seq_one_letter_code
_entity_poly.pdbx_strand_id
1 'polypeptide(L)'
;MATEDASASSNATACTVLTWQERNEQGERYLNWASNHAHVKLHTTTVPDCILPKGYQCILHDVQVKVKHGPDDAVYDRHADLRKMVARGNTVLEVRLQGKMHRDEGAGDSKASCLQSAPPGTYVALKALKKFTGGSGDDDDRSDCVADQVWHQYFSKPIASATRLVRTRKANGEALHVAVIRLGGVDYFLGGSKNTHILFRQFEDLQHFTHDRCRVARKFCADFLCYFDQLPADNRKAFVDYLREQFVTAVFEILYSDHQHIELLTNKVPIPKFITFTSHDIDSGSMSYMPPDSAIDLARDSFGLEPTSYEVCEPSEFESVCELIRRGHGYEGEVLYFIDASNEVIGLLKKKTAWYILIRALREKIKSAASFGAKRPGQFDANMHQKNIHKRIREIQNWLGLSSEITQRWQQIGADLLKFCVRRLSTQRDQFKDLVFNQFPVVWKQFLDETGTDDSVF
;
A
#
# COMPACT_ATOMS: atom_id res chain seq x y z
N MET A 1 -32.30 0.02 -38.77
CA MET A 1 -32.93 -0.34 -37.48
C MET A 1 -32.85 -1.85 -37.33
N ALA A 2 -31.83 -2.32 -36.63
CA ALA A 2 -31.78 -3.60 -35.92
C ALA A 2 -30.43 -3.58 -35.19
N THR A 3 -30.51 -3.31 -33.89
CA THR A 3 -29.42 -3.29 -32.92
C THR A 3 -29.03 -4.72 -32.61
N GLU A 4 -27.79 -5.11 -32.92
CA GLU A 4 -27.19 -6.33 -32.36
C GLU A 4 -26.54 -5.96 -31.03
N ASP A 5 -27.21 -6.40 -29.96
CA ASP A 5 -26.73 -6.36 -28.59
C ASP A 5 -25.44 -7.16 -28.47
N ALA A 6 -24.33 -6.45 -28.27
CA ALA A 6 -23.09 -7.01 -27.77
C ALA A 6 -23.28 -7.36 -26.29
N SER A 7 -23.73 -8.59 -26.02
CA SER A 7 -23.70 -9.17 -24.69
C SER A 7 -22.25 -9.28 -24.22
N ALA A 8 -21.86 -8.41 -23.30
CA ALA A 8 -20.59 -8.51 -22.58
C ALA A 8 -20.55 -9.82 -21.78
N SER A 9 -19.82 -10.81 -22.28
CA SER A 9 -19.54 -12.03 -21.54
C SER A 9 -18.52 -11.74 -20.44
N SER A 10 -19.00 -11.62 -19.20
CA SER A 10 -18.17 -11.56 -18.01
C SER A 10 -17.55 -12.93 -17.74
N ASN A 11 -16.42 -13.24 -18.37
CA ASN A 11 -15.56 -14.34 -17.94
C ASN A 11 -14.68 -13.86 -16.78
N ALA A 12 -15.32 -13.57 -15.64
CA ALA A 12 -14.65 -13.54 -14.35
C ALA A 12 -14.30 -14.99 -14.01
N THR A 13 -13.01 -15.31 -13.98
CA THR A 13 -12.49 -16.60 -13.53
C THR A 13 -13.11 -16.89 -12.16
N ALA A 14 -13.95 -17.93 -12.06
CA ALA A 14 -14.68 -18.25 -10.85
C ALA A 14 -13.69 -18.57 -9.72
N CYS A 15 -13.38 -17.59 -8.87
CA CYS A 15 -12.62 -17.81 -7.65
C CYS A 15 -13.52 -18.67 -6.75
N THR A 16 -13.12 -19.91 -6.49
CA THR A 16 -13.87 -20.82 -5.62
C THR A 16 -13.99 -20.19 -4.23
N VAL A 17 -15.19 -19.78 -3.85
CA VAL A 17 -15.46 -19.27 -2.51
C VAL A 17 -15.32 -20.43 -1.52
N LEU A 18 -14.31 -20.34 -0.65
CA LEU A 18 -14.05 -21.30 0.41
C LEU A 18 -15.16 -21.29 1.48
N THR A 19 -15.52 -22.47 1.97
CA THR A 19 -16.39 -22.67 3.13
C THR A 19 -15.73 -22.16 4.42
N TRP A 20 -16.51 -21.95 5.48
CA TRP A 20 -15.96 -21.57 6.78
C TRP A 20 -15.00 -22.61 7.37
N GLN A 21 -15.25 -23.90 7.12
CA GLN A 21 -14.35 -24.96 7.56
C GLN A 21 -12.99 -24.87 6.84
N GLU A 22 -12.99 -24.79 5.51
CA GLU A 22 -11.75 -24.67 4.72
C GLU A 22 -10.97 -23.40 5.12
N ARG A 23 -11.67 -22.30 5.38
CA ARG A 23 -11.06 -21.05 5.86
C ARG A 23 -10.47 -21.21 7.25
N ASN A 24 -11.14 -21.93 8.14
CA ASN A 24 -10.62 -22.23 9.47
C ASN A 24 -9.32 -23.03 9.37
N GLU A 25 -9.32 -24.10 8.58
CA GLU A 25 -8.15 -24.96 8.36
C GLU A 25 -6.98 -24.15 7.74
N GLN A 26 -7.27 -23.27 6.77
CA GLN A 26 -6.27 -22.37 6.21
C GLN A 26 -5.73 -21.38 7.26
N GLY A 27 -6.59 -20.77 8.06
CA GLY A 27 -6.21 -19.81 9.08
C GLY A 27 -5.38 -20.44 10.20
N GLU A 28 -5.75 -21.60 10.71
CA GLU A 28 -4.99 -22.37 11.70
C GLU A 28 -3.61 -22.76 11.15
N ARG A 29 -3.57 -23.31 9.94
CA ARG A 29 -2.31 -23.67 9.27
C ARG A 29 -1.41 -22.45 9.08
N TYR A 30 -1.98 -21.32 8.65
CA TYR A 30 -1.22 -20.09 8.43
C TYR A 30 -0.70 -19.49 9.73
N LEU A 31 -1.54 -19.39 10.76
CA LEU A 31 -1.14 -18.86 12.07
C LEU A 31 -0.08 -19.74 12.73
N ASN A 32 -0.21 -21.06 12.63
CA ASN A 32 0.79 -22.01 13.11
C ASN A 32 2.12 -21.84 12.37
N TRP A 33 2.10 -21.74 11.03
CA TRP A 33 3.31 -21.46 10.24
C TRP A 33 3.96 -20.14 10.66
N ALA A 34 3.17 -19.06 10.74
CA ALA A 34 3.65 -17.72 11.08
C ALA A 34 4.26 -17.64 12.49
N SER A 35 3.68 -18.36 13.45
CA SER A 35 4.17 -18.43 14.84
C SER A 35 5.52 -19.12 14.96
N ASN A 36 5.79 -20.09 14.08
CA ASN A 36 7.01 -20.90 14.12
C ASN A 36 8.10 -20.40 13.15
N HIS A 37 7.81 -19.39 12.32
CA HIS A 37 8.76 -18.92 11.31
C HIS A 37 9.74 -17.87 11.87
N ALA A 38 11.04 -18.13 11.77
CA ALA A 38 12.10 -17.32 12.40
C ALA A 38 12.14 -15.84 11.95
N HIS A 39 11.66 -15.58 10.73
CA HIS A 39 11.61 -14.25 10.10
C HIS A 39 10.20 -13.64 10.07
N VAL A 40 9.25 -14.18 10.83
CA VAL A 40 7.92 -13.61 11.00
C VAL A 40 7.76 -13.06 12.41
N LYS A 41 7.01 -11.99 12.53
CA LYS A 41 6.62 -11.37 13.79
C LYS A 41 5.10 -11.28 13.83
N LEU A 42 4.54 -11.79 14.93
CA LEU A 42 3.13 -11.67 15.23
C LEU A 42 2.90 -10.54 16.22
N HIS A 43 1.92 -9.72 15.91
CA HIS A 43 1.48 -8.62 16.75
C HIS A 43 0.02 -8.80 17.13
N THR A 44 -0.20 -9.33 18.33
CA THR A 44 -1.52 -9.67 18.83
C THR A 44 -2.24 -8.46 19.45
N THR A 45 -3.52 -8.28 19.14
CA THR A 45 -4.41 -7.28 19.74
C THR A 45 -5.74 -7.93 20.06
N THR A 46 -6.16 -7.89 21.32
CA THR A 46 -7.52 -8.30 21.71
C THR A 46 -8.50 -7.21 21.29
N VAL A 47 -9.61 -7.59 20.66
CA VAL A 47 -10.69 -6.66 20.35
C VAL A 47 -11.49 -6.40 21.64
N PRO A 48 -11.70 -5.13 22.05
CA PRO A 48 -12.50 -4.79 23.23
C PRO A 48 -13.91 -5.41 23.20
N ASP A 49 -14.33 -6.02 24.31
CA ASP A 49 -15.61 -6.72 24.43
C ASP A 49 -16.83 -5.82 24.14
N CYS A 50 -16.73 -4.51 24.39
CA CYS A 50 -17.80 -3.54 24.10
C CYS A 50 -18.07 -3.35 22.60
N ILE A 51 -17.14 -3.74 21.74
CA ILE A 51 -17.28 -3.69 20.28
C ILE A 51 -18.01 -4.95 19.78
N LEU A 52 -17.74 -6.09 20.41
CA LEU A 52 -18.17 -7.40 19.94
C LEU A 52 -19.63 -7.73 20.34
N PRO A 53 -20.28 -8.66 19.62
CA PRO A 53 -21.55 -9.21 20.08
C PRO A 53 -21.36 -9.92 21.42
N LYS A 54 -22.41 -9.97 22.25
CA LYS A 54 -22.36 -10.62 23.56
C LYS A 54 -21.89 -12.06 23.44
N GLY A 55 -20.89 -12.44 24.24
CA GLY A 55 -20.35 -13.79 24.27
C GLY A 55 -19.28 -14.06 23.21
N TYR A 56 -18.94 -13.10 22.35
CA TYR A 56 -17.81 -13.23 21.44
C TYR A 56 -16.53 -12.68 22.07
N GLN A 57 -15.42 -13.34 21.79
CA GLN A 57 -14.07 -12.84 22.05
C GLN A 57 -13.27 -12.95 20.76
N CYS A 58 -12.67 -11.84 20.34
CA CYS A 58 -11.89 -11.77 19.10
C CYS A 58 -10.45 -11.35 19.39
N ILE A 59 -9.51 -12.00 18.71
CA ILE A 59 -8.08 -11.69 18.78
C ILE A 59 -7.56 -11.48 17.36
N LEU A 60 -6.91 -10.34 17.13
CA LEU A 60 -6.26 -10.02 15.86
C LEU A 60 -4.77 -10.33 15.96
N HIS A 61 -4.22 -11.03 14.97
CA HIS A 61 -2.80 -11.28 14.80
C HIS A 61 -2.32 -10.62 13.51
N ASP A 62 -1.73 -9.43 13.62
CA ASP A 62 -1.03 -8.81 12.49
C ASP A 62 0.26 -9.60 12.21
N VAL A 63 0.39 -10.12 10.99
CA VAL A 63 1.52 -10.94 10.54
C VAL A 63 2.48 -10.08 9.71
N GLN A 64 3.72 -9.94 10.18
CA GLN A 64 4.72 -9.08 9.54
C GLN A 64 6.06 -9.80 9.37
N VAL A 65 6.86 -9.37 8.42
CA VAL A 65 8.26 -9.80 8.34
C VAL A 65 9.07 -9.17 9.47
N LYS A 66 9.80 -10.02 10.19
CA LYS A 66 10.70 -9.61 11.27
C LYS A 66 12.03 -9.15 10.69
N VAL A 67 12.34 -7.88 10.90
CA VAL A 67 13.62 -7.29 10.49
C VAL A 67 14.41 -6.88 11.74
N LYS A 68 15.70 -7.25 11.81
CA LYS A 68 16.59 -6.84 12.91
C LYS A 68 17.07 -5.39 12.72
N HIS A 69 17.53 -5.06 11.51
CA HIS A 69 18.01 -3.74 11.12
C HIS A 69 17.69 -3.48 9.65
N GLY A 70 17.35 -2.24 9.31
CA GLY A 70 17.09 -1.81 7.93
C GLY A 70 15.70 -2.22 7.41
N PRO A 71 15.49 -2.16 6.09
CA PRO A 71 14.23 -2.51 5.44
C PRO A 71 13.99 -4.03 5.37
N ASP A 72 12.74 -4.42 5.17
CA ASP A 72 12.29 -5.81 4.98
C ASP A 72 12.68 -6.40 3.60
N ASP A 73 13.09 -5.58 2.63
CA ASP A 73 13.45 -6.00 1.27
C ASP A 73 14.51 -7.13 1.25
N ALA A 74 15.59 -6.99 2.01
CA ALA A 74 16.66 -7.98 2.06
C ALA A 74 16.20 -9.32 2.70
N VAL A 75 15.13 -9.31 3.49
CA VAL A 75 14.54 -10.54 4.04
C VAL A 75 13.67 -11.18 2.97
N TYR A 76 12.79 -10.42 2.31
CA TYR A 76 11.99 -10.94 1.20
C TYR A 76 12.83 -11.51 0.06
N ASP A 77 13.97 -10.90 -0.28
CA ASP A 77 14.82 -11.38 -1.37
C ASP A 77 15.39 -12.78 -1.11
N ARG A 78 15.71 -13.10 0.15
CA ARG A 78 16.31 -14.38 0.56
C ARG A 78 15.31 -15.50 0.83
N HIS A 79 14.03 -15.18 0.99
CA HIS A 79 13.02 -16.13 1.49
C HIS A 79 11.78 -16.16 0.57
N ALA A 80 11.73 -17.15 -0.32
CA ALA A 80 10.65 -17.31 -1.31
C ALA A 80 9.29 -17.61 -0.67
N ASP A 81 9.30 -18.35 0.42
CA ASP A 81 8.12 -18.64 1.23
C ASP A 81 7.53 -17.36 1.84
N LEU A 82 8.35 -16.42 2.33
CA LEU A 82 7.86 -15.11 2.79
C LEU A 82 7.22 -14.30 1.66
N ARG A 83 7.81 -14.32 0.44
CA ARG A 83 7.22 -13.66 -0.74
C ARG A 83 5.84 -14.23 -1.08
N LYS A 84 5.68 -15.55 -0.92
CA LYS A 84 4.42 -16.25 -1.17
C LYS A 84 3.38 -16.00 -0.08
N MET A 85 3.79 -16.03 1.19
CA MET A 85 2.88 -16.17 2.34
C MET A 85 2.65 -14.88 3.13
N VAL A 86 3.54 -13.89 3.06
CA VAL A 86 3.46 -12.67 3.89
C VAL A 86 3.25 -11.45 3.03
N ALA A 87 2.00 -10.99 2.97
CA ALA A 87 1.66 -9.73 2.33
C ALA A 87 1.98 -8.54 3.26
N ARG A 88 2.12 -7.35 2.67
CA ARG A 88 2.36 -6.11 3.43
C ARG A 88 1.02 -5.56 3.93
N GLY A 89 0.44 -6.27 4.89
CA GLY A 89 -0.91 -6.04 5.43
C GLY A 89 -1.65 -7.36 5.56
N ASN A 90 -1.23 -8.22 6.49
CA ASN A 90 -1.87 -9.51 6.75
C ASN A 90 -2.36 -9.56 8.19
N THR A 91 -3.62 -9.95 8.38
CA THR A 91 -4.22 -10.12 9.70
C THR A 91 -5.03 -11.40 9.77
N VAL A 92 -4.71 -12.21 10.78
CA VAL A 92 -5.50 -13.38 11.18
C VAL A 92 -6.44 -12.96 12.31
N LEU A 93 -7.69 -13.38 12.24
CA LEU A 93 -8.69 -13.21 13.30
C LEU A 93 -8.98 -14.56 13.94
N GLU A 94 -8.80 -14.65 15.25
CA GLU A 94 -9.35 -15.74 16.06
C GLU A 94 -10.69 -15.31 16.67
N VAL A 95 -11.73 -16.09 16.47
CA VAL A 95 -13.08 -15.91 17.01
C VAL A 95 -13.35 -17.02 18.02
N ARG A 96 -13.72 -16.64 19.25
CA ARG A 96 -14.06 -17.57 20.34
C ARG A 96 -15.41 -17.20 20.93
N LEU A 97 -16.13 -18.20 21.44
CA LEU A 97 -17.35 -17.98 22.23
C LEU A 97 -17.07 -18.16 23.73
N GLN A 98 -17.60 -17.25 24.52
CA GLN A 98 -17.58 -17.30 25.98
C GLN A 98 -18.90 -17.86 26.52
N GLY A 99 -18.81 -18.89 27.36
CA GLY A 99 -19.96 -19.51 28.03
C GLY A 99 -20.67 -20.59 27.21
N LYS A 100 -21.75 -21.15 27.76
CA LYS A 100 -22.61 -22.16 27.11
C LYS A 100 -23.61 -21.50 26.13
N MET A 101 -23.14 -20.68 25.19
CA MET A 101 -24.02 -20.24 24.11
C MET A 101 -24.13 -21.37 23.08
N HIS A 102 -25.36 -21.81 22.82
CA HIS A 102 -25.65 -22.74 21.73
C HIS A 102 -25.20 -22.11 20.42
N ARG A 103 -24.53 -22.90 19.56
CA ARG A 103 -24.30 -22.52 18.16
C ARG A 103 -25.64 -22.05 17.60
N ASP A 104 -25.67 -20.91 16.93
CA ASP A 104 -26.79 -20.57 16.07
C ASP A 104 -27.00 -21.78 15.14
N GLU A 105 -28.16 -22.43 15.21
CA GLU A 105 -28.51 -23.67 14.48
C GLU A 105 -28.58 -23.47 12.94
N GLY A 106 -28.00 -22.40 12.40
CA GLY A 106 -27.98 -22.05 10.98
C GLY A 106 -26.68 -22.33 10.25
N ALA A 107 -25.55 -22.54 10.96
CA ALA A 107 -24.23 -22.77 10.37
C ALA A 107 -24.11 -24.20 9.81
N GLY A 108 -24.85 -24.50 8.74
CA GLY A 108 -24.69 -25.76 8.00
C GLY A 108 -23.42 -25.73 7.13
N ASP A 109 -22.76 -26.87 6.95
CA ASP A 109 -21.53 -27.03 6.14
C ASP A 109 -21.73 -26.83 4.62
N SER A 110 -22.81 -26.17 4.19
CA SER A 110 -23.08 -25.90 2.78
C SER A 110 -22.34 -24.66 2.29
N LYS A 111 -22.00 -24.59 0.99
CA LYS A 111 -21.43 -23.37 0.36
C LYS A 111 -22.30 -22.12 0.53
N ALA A 112 -23.57 -22.25 0.91
CA ALA A 112 -24.44 -21.12 1.26
C ALA A 112 -24.17 -20.54 2.66
N SER A 113 -23.43 -21.22 3.55
CA SER A 113 -23.15 -20.77 4.92
C SER A 113 -22.01 -19.77 5.04
N CYS A 114 -21.18 -19.61 4.00
CA CYS A 114 -20.17 -18.56 3.95
C CYS A 114 -20.80 -17.15 4.00
N LEU A 115 -22.10 -17.02 3.68
CA LEU A 115 -22.88 -15.78 3.77
C LEU A 115 -23.37 -15.46 5.19
N GLN A 116 -23.23 -16.40 6.13
CA GLN A 116 -23.64 -16.25 7.53
C GLN A 116 -22.48 -15.78 8.42
N SER A 117 -22.79 -15.45 9.68
CA SER A 117 -21.79 -15.06 10.69
C SER A 117 -20.63 -16.05 10.75
N ALA A 118 -19.40 -15.53 10.90
CA ALA A 118 -18.23 -16.36 11.10
C ALA A 118 -18.41 -17.22 12.37
N PRO A 119 -18.29 -18.55 12.27
CA PRO A 119 -18.32 -19.40 13.44
C PRO A 119 -17.05 -19.21 14.29
N PRO A 120 -16.96 -19.83 15.46
CA PRO A 120 -15.70 -19.89 16.20
C PRO A 120 -14.63 -20.57 15.36
N GLY A 121 -13.44 -19.98 15.33
CA GLY A 121 -12.35 -20.44 14.49
C GLY A 121 -11.28 -19.38 14.26
N THR A 122 -10.32 -19.70 13.40
CA THR A 122 -9.18 -18.87 13.04
C THR A 122 -9.19 -18.60 11.54
N TYR A 123 -9.25 -17.34 11.14
CA TYR A 123 -9.47 -16.95 9.74
C TYR A 123 -8.42 -15.95 9.28
N VAL A 124 -7.89 -16.12 8.07
CA VAL A 124 -7.23 -15.00 7.38
C VAL A 124 -8.31 -13.98 7.04
N ALA A 125 -8.40 -12.91 7.82
CA ALA A 125 -9.50 -11.95 7.75
C ALA A 125 -9.16 -10.71 6.91
N LEU A 126 -7.86 -10.46 6.70
CA LEU A 126 -7.37 -9.40 5.83
C LEU A 126 -6.03 -9.83 5.23
N LYS A 127 -5.90 -9.67 3.91
CA LYS A 127 -4.65 -9.91 3.17
C LYS A 127 -4.54 -8.88 2.07
N ALA A 128 -3.62 -7.94 2.22
CA ALA A 128 -3.29 -6.92 1.23
C ALA A 128 -2.40 -7.48 0.11
N LEU A 129 -1.83 -6.59 -0.72
CA LEU A 129 -0.91 -6.99 -1.78
C LEU A 129 0.36 -7.65 -1.22
N LYS A 130 0.79 -8.74 -1.85
CA LYS A 130 2.11 -9.35 -1.61
C LYS A 130 3.21 -8.32 -1.88
N LYS A 131 4.38 -8.48 -1.25
CA LYS A 131 5.53 -7.62 -1.55
C LYS A 131 5.83 -7.69 -3.06
N PHE A 132 6.01 -6.53 -3.67
CA PHE A 132 6.60 -6.38 -4.99
C PHE A 132 7.70 -5.31 -4.93
N THR A 133 8.55 -5.31 -5.93
CA THR A 133 9.79 -4.51 -6.03
C THR A 133 9.84 -3.88 -7.43
N GLY A 134 10.76 -2.95 -7.62
CA GLY A 134 11.02 -2.37 -8.94
C GLY A 134 12.37 -2.81 -9.50
N GLY A 135 12.68 -2.33 -10.69
CA GLY A 135 14.01 -2.51 -11.29
C GLY A 135 15.05 -1.62 -10.60
N SER A 136 16.23 -1.55 -11.22
CA SER A 136 17.26 -0.58 -10.83
C SER A 136 16.65 0.84 -10.78
N GLY A 137 16.71 1.50 -9.62
CA GLY A 137 16.15 2.85 -9.43
C GLY A 137 15.01 2.92 -8.41
N ASP A 138 14.26 1.84 -8.28
CA ASP A 138 12.87 1.93 -7.82
C ASP A 138 12.65 1.48 -6.36
N ASP A 139 13.66 0.86 -5.75
CA ASP A 139 13.75 0.57 -4.32
C ASP A 139 14.78 1.48 -3.64
N ASP A 140 14.31 2.29 -2.68
CA ASP A 140 15.09 3.36 -2.07
C ASP A 140 16.31 2.85 -1.27
N ASP A 141 16.21 1.62 -0.76
CA ASP A 141 17.20 1.01 0.13
C ASP A 141 18.19 0.08 -0.59
N ARG A 142 18.07 -0.05 -1.93
CA ARG A 142 19.04 -0.79 -2.74
C ARG A 142 20.12 0.19 -3.23
N SER A 143 21.27 0.17 -2.56
CA SER A 143 22.48 0.91 -2.99
C SER A 143 23.24 0.23 -4.12
N ASP A 144 22.89 -1.03 -4.39
CA ASP A 144 23.71 -1.91 -5.19
C ASP A 144 23.10 -2.04 -6.58
N CYS A 145 23.96 -2.15 -7.58
CA CYS A 145 23.65 -2.47 -8.97
C CYS A 145 23.13 -3.92 -9.10
N VAL A 146 22.24 -4.34 -8.19
CA VAL A 146 21.71 -5.70 -8.14
C VAL A 146 21.04 -5.95 -9.48
N ALA A 147 21.39 -7.09 -10.08
CA ALA A 147 20.97 -7.49 -11.42
C ALA A 147 19.52 -7.06 -11.71
N ASP A 148 19.32 -6.45 -12.87
CA ASP A 148 18.11 -5.73 -13.29
C ASP A 148 16.82 -6.59 -13.32
N GLN A 149 16.92 -7.85 -12.89
CA GLN A 149 15.89 -8.88 -12.91
C GLN A 149 15.55 -9.45 -11.52
N VAL A 150 16.09 -8.92 -10.41
CA VAL A 150 15.75 -9.42 -9.05
C VAL A 150 14.24 -9.38 -8.81
N TRP A 151 13.53 -8.44 -9.42
CA TRP A 151 12.07 -8.34 -9.31
C TRP A 151 11.32 -9.52 -9.93
N HIS A 152 11.93 -10.28 -10.85
CA HIS A 152 11.30 -11.48 -11.46
C HIS A 152 11.00 -12.55 -10.39
N GLN A 153 11.78 -12.61 -9.30
CA GLN A 153 11.57 -13.61 -8.24
C GLN A 153 10.30 -13.37 -7.39
N TYR A 154 9.64 -12.23 -7.60
CA TYR A 154 8.36 -11.88 -6.98
C TYR A 154 7.16 -12.26 -7.84
N PHE A 155 7.39 -12.77 -9.04
CA PHE A 155 6.32 -13.23 -9.91
C PHE A 155 5.94 -14.68 -9.57
N SER A 156 4.65 -14.99 -9.64
CA SER A 156 4.13 -16.34 -9.47
C SER A 156 4.28 -17.18 -10.74
N LYS A 157 4.43 -16.55 -11.91
CA LYS A 157 4.68 -17.19 -13.21
C LYS A 157 5.70 -16.39 -14.04
N PRO A 158 6.36 -16.99 -15.04
CA PRO A 158 7.27 -16.25 -15.93
C PRO A 158 6.58 -15.07 -16.62
N ILE A 159 7.27 -13.94 -16.77
CA ILE A 159 6.74 -12.73 -17.44
C ILE A 159 6.25 -13.03 -18.87
N ALA A 160 6.92 -13.96 -19.57
CA ALA A 160 6.54 -14.40 -20.91
C ALA A 160 5.13 -15.04 -20.99
N SER A 161 4.52 -15.40 -19.86
CA SER A 161 3.13 -15.85 -19.79
C SER A 161 2.12 -14.71 -19.72
N ALA A 162 2.57 -13.47 -19.54
CA ALA A 162 1.71 -12.30 -19.58
C ALA A 162 1.17 -12.10 -21.00
N THR A 163 -0.14 -11.95 -21.10
CA THR A 163 -0.86 -11.63 -22.33
C THR A 163 -1.27 -10.16 -22.38
N ARG A 164 -1.24 -9.48 -21.23
CA ARG A 164 -1.67 -8.10 -21.07
C ARG A 164 -0.91 -7.44 -19.93
N LEU A 165 -0.66 -6.14 -20.07
CA LEU A 165 -0.20 -5.27 -19.00
C LEU A 165 -1.30 -4.28 -18.63
N VAL A 166 -1.47 -4.03 -17.34
CA VAL A 166 -2.26 -2.89 -16.86
C VAL A 166 -1.35 -2.04 -16.00
N ARG A 167 -1.19 -0.76 -16.36
CA ARG A 167 -0.42 0.18 -15.57
C ARG A 167 -1.36 1.12 -14.82
N THR A 168 -1.10 1.34 -13.54
CA THR A 168 -1.87 2.25 -12.71
C THR A 168 -0.99 3.34 -12.14
N ARG A 169 -1.54 4.55 -11.91
CA ARG A 169 -0.77 5.60 -11.22
C ARG A 169 -0.42 5.14 -9.81
N LYS A 170 0.85 5.27 -9.46
CA LYS A 170 1.31 5.02 -8.09
C LYS A 170 1.04 6.27 -7.26
N ALA A 171 -0.13 6.32 -6.63
CA ALA A 171 -0.48 7.37 -5.70
C ALA A 171 0.58 7.52 -4.57
N ASN A 172 0.86 8.75 -4.16
CA ASN A 172 1.92 9.10 -3.21
C ASN A 172 1.35 9.38 -1.81
N GLY A 173 0.90 8.33 -1.12
CA GLY A 173 0.28 8.44 0.20
C GLY A 173 0.70 7.32 1.16
N GLU A 174 -0.27 6.84 1.94
CA GLU A 174 -0.09 5.74 2.89
C GLU A 174 -1.06 4.60 2.58
N ALA A 175 -0.64 3.35 2.82
CA ALA A 175 -1.50 2.20 2.56
C ALA A 175 -2.64 2.11 3.60
N LEU A 176 -3.87 2.02 3.10
CA LEU A 176 -5.09 1.74 3.87
C LEU A 176 -5.71 0.44 3.36
N HIS A 177 -6.09 -0.44 4.28
CA HIS A 177 -6.77 -1.70 3.96
C HIS A 177 -8.11 -1.77 4.66
N VAL A 178 -9.11 -2.31 3.96
CA VAL A 178 -10.46 -2.53 4.52
C VAL A 178 -10.98 -3.89 4.06
N ALA A 179 -11.41 -4.70 5.01
CA ALA A 179 -12.15 -5.94 4.81
C ALA A 179 -13.41 -5.92 5.68
N VAL A 180 -14.34 -6.84 5.43
CA VAL A 180 -15.56 -7.00 6.24
C VAL A 180 -15.67 -8.43 6.74
N ILE A 181 -16.08 -8.58 8.00
CA ILE A 181 -16.48 -9.86 8.57
C ILE A 181 -17.80 -9.72 9.33
N ARG A 182 -18.68 -10.72 9.21
CA ARG A 182 -19.93 -10.79 9.97
C ARG A 182 -19.75 -11.60 11.24
N LEU A 183 -20.11 -11.06 12.39
CA LEU A 183 -20.07 -11.74 13.69
C LEU A 183 -21.42 -11.53 14.39
N GLY A 184 -22.06 -12.61 14.84
CA GLY A 184 -23.37 -12.52 15.52
C GLY A 184 -24.44 -11.74 14.74
N GLY A 185 -24.45 -11.84 13.42
CA GLY A 185 -25.39 -11.15 12.53
C GLY A 185 -25.02 -9.70 12.21
N VAL A 186 -23.92 -9.17 12.75
CA VAL A 186 -23.48 -7.78 12.59
C VAL A 186 -22.22 -7.73 11.74
N ASP A 187 -22.18 -6.82 10.76
CA ASP A 187 -20.98 -6.58 9.96
C ASP A 187 -19.98 -5.69 10.68
N TYR A 188 -18.73 -6.10 10.65
CA TYR A 188 -17.59 -5.40 11.21
C TYR A 188 -16.59 -5.11 10.11
N PHE A 189 -16.10 -3.87 10.07
CA PHE A 189 -14.90 -3.55 9.32
C PHE A 189 -13.67 -4.06 10.06
N LEU A 190 -12.78 -4.70 9.32
CA LEU A 190 -11.39 -4.91 9.71
C LEU A 190 -10.55 -3.98 8.84
N GLY A 191 -9.92 -2.98 9.43
CA GLY A 191 -9.19 -1.98 8.65
C GLY A 191 -8.00 -1.39 9.38
N GLY A 192 -7.14 -0.72 8.62
CA GLY A 192 -5.95 -0.08 9.17
C GLY A 192 -4.86 0.17 8.14
N SER A 193 -3.62 0.19 8.63
CA SER A 193 -2.42 0.49 7.86
C SER A 193 -1.66 -0.76 7.44
N LYS A 194 -0.56 -0.61 6.71
CA LYS A 194 0.39 -1.70 6.35
C LYS A 194 0.68 -2.70 7.48
N ASN A 195 0.81 -2.24 8.73
CA ASN A 195 1.34 -3.06 9.83
C ASN A 195 0.34 -3.26 10.98
N THR A 196 -0.78 -2.56 11.01
CA THR A 196 -1.70 -2.64 12.16
C THR A 196 -3.11 -2.42 11.71
N HIS A 197 -3.98 -3.35 12.11
CA HIS A 197 -5.40 -3.33 11.82
C HIS A 197 -6.21 -3.44 13.11
N ILE A 198 -7.45 -2.97 13.05
CA ILE A 198 -8.43 -2.96 14.14
C ILE A 198 -9.79 -3.36 13.61
N LEU A 199 -10.62 -3.94 14.48
CA LEU A 199 -11.99 -4.34 14.17
C LEU A 199 -12.96 -3.30 14.73
N PHE A 200 -13.87 -2.78 13.91
CA PHE A 200 -14.77 -1.68 14.28
C PHE A 200 -16.04 -1.66 13.41
N ARG A 201 -17.08 -0.95 13.85
CA ARG A 201 -18.30 -0.68 13.07
C ARG A 201 -18.48 0.81 12.82
N GLN A 202 -18.13 1.62 13.82
CA GLN A 202 -18.42 3.05 13.90
C GLN A 202 -17.28 3.80 14.60
N PHE A 203 -17.36 5.13 14.63
CA PHE A 203 -16.32 6.00 15.20
C PHE A 203 -16.05 5.73 16.68
N GLU A 204 -17.08 5.44 17.46
CA GLU A 204 -17.00 5.19 18.89
C GLU A 204 -16.13 3.96 19.19
N ASP A 205 -16.24 2.91 18.36
CA ASP A 205 -15.46 1.68 18.49
C ASP A 205 -13.95 1.97 18.42
N LEU A 206 -13.54 2.96 17.61
CA LEU A 206 -12.13 3.35 17.44
C LEU A 206 -11.51 3.87 18.73
N GLN A 207 -12.29 4.49 19.62
CA GLN A 207 -11.78 5.10 20.85
C GLN A 207 -11.31 4.06 21.87
N HIS A 208 -11.79 2.82 21.77
CA HIS A 208 -11.41 1.73 22.67
C HIS A 208 -10.03 1.12 22.37
N PHE A 209 -9.44 1.42 21.20
CA PHE A 209 -8.07 0.99 20.86
C PHE A 209 -7.02 2.01 21.34
N THR A 210 -6.80 2.09 22.64
CA THR A 210 -5.95 3.12 23.27
C THR A 210 -4.44 2.89 23.10
N HIS A 211 -4.01 1.68 22.74
CA HIS A 211 -2.59 1.36 22.54
C HIS A 211 -1.95 2.22 21.43
N ASP A 212 -0.74 2.74 21.68
CA ASP A 212 -0.02 3.60 20.73
C ASP A 212 0.19 2.97 19.35
N ARG A 213 0.37 1.64 19.28
CA ARG A 213 0.49 0.92 18.00
C ARG A 213 -0.73 1.10 17.10
N CYS A 214 -1.91 1.28 17.68
CA CYS A 214 -3.17 1.42 16.95
C CYS A 214 -3.41 2.88 16.51
N ARG A 215 -2.54 3.84 16.86
CA ARG A 215 -2.76 5.26 16.58
C ARG A 215 -2.97 5.54 15.09
N VAL A 216 -2.10 5.00 14.24
CA VAL A 216 -2.19 5.19 12.77
C VAL A 216 -3.44 4.48 12.22
N ALA A 217 -3.67 3.23 12.64
CA ALA A 217 -4.85 2.46 12.23
C ALA A 217 -6.16 3.17 12.61
N ARG A 218 -6.29 3.70 13.84
CA ARG A 218 -7.45 4.48 14.28
C ARG A 218 -7.69 5.70 13.41
N LYS A 219 -6.64 6.47 13.11
CA LYS A 219 -6.74 7.63 12.23
C LYS A 219 -7.23 7.23 10.84
N PHE A 220 -6.63 6.19 10.25
CA PHE A 220 -6.98 5.75 8.90
C PHE A 220 -8.41 5.21 8.83
N CYS A 221 -8.85 4.44 9.83
CA CYS A 221 -10.22 3.96 9.91
C CYS A 221 -11.24 5.10 10.12
N ALA A 222 -10.91 6.11 10.92
CA ALA A 222 -11.76 7.30 11.08
C ALA A 222 -11.89 8.08 9.77
N ASP A 223 -10.76 8.32 9.08
CA ASP A 223 -10.76 9.01 7.79
C ASP A 223 -11.50 8.19 6.72
N PHE A 224 -11.39 6.86 6.74
CA PHE A 224 -12.18 5.97 5.90
C PHE A 224 -13.68 6.08 6.19
N LEU A 225 -14.11 6.07 7.45
CA LEU A 225 -15.54 6.23 7.79
C LEU A 225 -16.08 7.57 7.30
N CYS A 226 -15.33 8.67 7.50
CA CYS A 226 -15.71 10.00 7.00
C CYS A 226 -15.90 10.00 5.48
N TYR A 227 -15.04 9.31 4.74
CA TYR A 227 -15.13 9.16 3.29
C TYR A 227 -16.29 8.24 2.89
N PHE A 228 -16.43 7.11 3.57
CA PHE A 228 -17.44 6.09 3.29
C PHE A 228 -18.85 6.63 3.50
N ASP A 229 -19.08 7.42 4.56
CA ASP A 229 -20.37 8.05 4.87
C ASP A 229 -20.84 9.05 3.80
N GLN A 230 -19.92 9.57 2.98
CA GLN A 230 -20.24 10.45 1.85
C GLN A 230 -20.77 9.69 0.63
N LEU A 231 -20.54 8.38 0.54
CA LEU A 231 -21.05 7.54 -0.56
C LEU A 231 -22.57 7.34 -0.42
N PRO A 232 -23.31 7.16 -1.52
CA PRO A 232 -24.73 6.80 -1.46
C PRO A 232 -24.97 5.51 -0.65
N ALA A 233 -26.12 5.43 0.04
CA ALA A 233 -26.42 4.29 0.91
C ALA A 233 -26.40 2.93 0.19
N ASP A 234 -26.92 2.88 -1.03
CA ASP A 234 -26.93 1.66 -1.86
C ASP A 234 -25.51 1.24 -2.24
N ASN A 235 -24.66 2.21 -2.60
CA ASN A 235 -23.24 1.97 -2.90
C ASN A 235 -22.48 1.45 -1.67
N ARG A 236 -22.72 2.04 -0.49
CA ARG A 236 -22.14 1.57 0.77
C ARG A 236 -22.53 0.13 1.05
N LYS A 237 -23.82 -0.19 0.90
CA LYS A 237 -24.33 -1.55 1.09
C LYS A 237 -23.69 -2.53 0.10
N ALA A 238 -23.67 -2.18 -1.18
CA ALA A 238 -23.07 -3.00 -2.23
C ALA A 238 -21.58 -3.27 -1.97
N PHE A 239 -20.83 -2.28 -1.50
CA PHE A 239 -19.42 -2.43 -1.15
C PHE A 239 -19.22 -3.39 0.04
N VAL A 240 -19.98 -3.20 1.12
CA VAL A 240 -19.91 -4.06 2.32
C VAL A 240 -20.29 -5.50 1.98
N ASP A 241 -21.36 -5.67 1.20
CA ASP A 241 -21.79 -6.99 0.73
C ASP A 241 -20.71 -7.65 -0.14
N TYR A 242 -20.13 -6.91 -1.09
CA TYR A 242 -19.08 -7.45 -1.94
C TYR A 242 -17.84 -7.92 -1.15
N LEU A 243 -17.33 -7.10 -0.21
CA LEU A 243 -16.18 -7.49 0.62
C LEU A 243 -16.47 -8.74 1.47
N ARG A 244 -17.67 -8.80 2.05
CA ARG A 244 -18.14 -9.90 2.89
C ARG A 244 -18.31 -11.19 2.10
N GLU A 245 -18.98 -11.12 0.95
CA GLU A 245 -19.39 -12.30 0.18
C GLU A 245 -18.25 -12.89 -0.64
N GLN A 246 -17.35 -12.03 -1.14
CA GLN A 246 -16.18 -12.47 -1.90
C GLN A 246 -14.98 -12.76 -1.00
N PHE A 247 -15.03 -12.36 0.27
CA PHE A 247 -13.93 -12.45 1.23
C PHE A 247 -12.65 -11.85 0.66
N VAL A 248 -12.76 -10.57 0.32
CA VAL A 248 -11.68 -9.79 -0.25
C VAL A 248 -11.37 -8.60 0.63
N THR A 249 -10.12 -8.17 0.55
CA THR A 249 -9.65 -6.92 1.12
C THR A 249 -9.64 -5.88 0.01
N ALA A 250 -10.25 -4.72 0.24
CA ALA A 250 -10.05 -3.53 -0.56
C ALA A 250 -8.74 -2.84 -0.14
N VAL A 251 -7.89 -2.56 -1.12
CA VAL A 251 -6.59 -1.90 -0.93
C VAL A 251 -6.70 -0.48 -1.46
N PHE A 252 -6.35 0.49 -0.61
CA PHE A 252 -6.36 1.92 -0.91
C PHE A 252 -5.00 2.54 -0.64
N GLU A 253 -4.71 3.65 -1.31
CA GLU A 253 -3.72 4.64 -0.87
C GLU A 253 -4.46 5.87 -0.33
N ILE A 254 -4.27 6.20 0.95
CA ILE A 254 -4.87 7.41 1.53
C ILE A 254 -3.93 8.61 1.39
N LEU A 255 -4.45 9.70 0.81
CA LEU A 255 -3.70 10.91 0.49
C LEU A 255 -3.92 12.01 1.53
N TYR A 256 -2.84 12.54 2.10
CA TYR A 256 -2.84 13.59 3.12
C TYR A 256 -2.08 14.83 2.66
N SER A 257 -2.72 15.99 2.67
CA SER A 257 -2.06 17.27 2.35
C SER A 257 -1.27 17.86 3.52
N ASP A 258 -1.54 17.43 4.75
CA ASP A 258 -0.81 17.83 5.96
C ASP A 258 0.41 16.93 6.25
N HIS A 259 0.45 15.73 5.64
CA HIS A 259 1.58 14.81 5.71
C HIS A 259 1.94 14.27 4.31
N GLN A 260 2.63 15.10 3.54
CA GLN A 260 3.00 14.82 2.16
C GLN A 260 4.39 14.21 2.05
N HIS A 261 4.53 13.29 1.10
CA HIS A 261 5.82 12.70 0.76
C HIS A 261 6.57 13.59 -0.24
N ILE A 262 6.26 13.51 -1.53
CA ILE A 262 6.98 14.20 -2.62
C ILE A 262 6.05 14.90 -3.61
N GLU A 263 4.90 14.32 -3.91
CA GLU A 263 3.90 14.98 -4.75
C GLU A 263 3.19 16.10 -3.98
N LEU A 264 2.94 17.22 -4.64
CA LEU A 264 2.21 18.32 -4.04
C LEU A 264 0.71 18.01 -4.03
N LEU A 265 0.22 17.63 -2.86
CA LEU A 265 -1.19 17.35 -2.60
C LEU A 265 -1.90 18.63 -2.11
N THR A 266 -3.04 18.94 -2.71
CA THR A 266 -3.83 20.15 -2.42
C THR A 266 -5.23 19.85 -1.88
N ASN A 267 -5.53 18.58 -1.63
CA ASN A 267 -6.79 18.14 -1.05
C ASN A 267 -6.99 18.72 0.35
N LYS A 268 -8.21 19.13 0.68
CA LYS A 268 -8.55 19.68 2.01
C LYS A 268 -8.85 18.60 3.04
N VAL A 269 -9.27 17.43 2.57
CA VAL A 269 -9.64 16.26 3.39
C VAL A 269 -8.87 15.05 2.89
N PRO A 270 -8.61 14.04 3.74
CA PRO A 270 -7.97 12.81 3.30
C PRO A 270 -8.77 12.11 2.19
N ILE A 271 -8.07 11.60 1.18
CA ILE A 271 -8.71 10.92 0.03
C ILE A 271 -8.20 9.48 -0.06
N PRO A 272 -9.02 8.48 0.30
CA PRO A 272 -8.74 7.07 0.01
C PRO A 272 -8.86 6.77 -1.48
N LYS A 273 -7.73 6.59 -2.18
CA LYS A 273 -7.70 6.15 -3.57
C LYS A 273 -7.74 4.63 -3.67
N PHE A 274 -8.81 4.07 -4.23
CA PHE A 274 -8.91 2.63 -4.43
C PHE A 274 -7.88 2.12 -5.45
N ILE A 275 -7.24 0.99 -5.17
CA ILE A 275 -6.23 0.37 -6.04
C ILE A 275 -6.75 -0.94 -6.63
N THR A 276 -7.13 -1.89 -5.77
CA THR A 276 -7.53 -3.25 -6.18
C THR A 276 -8.19 -3.99 -5.02
N PHE A 277 -8.77 -5.16 -5.32
CA PHE A 277 -9.13 -6.18 -4.34
C PHE A 277 -8.06 -7.27 -4.24
N THR A 278 -7.90 -7.87 -3.05
CA THR A 278 -7.01 -9.02 -2.80
C THR A 278 -7.77 -10.12 -2.05
N SER A 279 -7.52 -11.38 -2.43
CA SER A 279 -8.21 -12.53 -1.83
C SER A 279 -7.69 -12.84 -0.42
N HIS A 280 -8.59 -13.22 0.49
CA HIS A 280 -8.23 -13.77 1.80
C HIS A 280 -7.65 -15.19 1.70
N ASP A 281 -7.80 -15.87 0.57
CA ASP A 281 -7.21 -17.19 0.34
C ASP A 281 -5.67 -17.09 0.35
N ILE A 282 -5.05 -17.77 1.31
CA ILE A 282 -3.59 -17.75 1.47
C ILE A 282 -2.88 -18.54 0.37
N ASP A 283 -3.55 -19.56 -0.19
CA ASP A 283 -3.00 -20.44 -1.22
C ASP A 283 -3.10 -19.84 -2.62
N SER A 284 -3.90 -18.78 -2.79
CA SER A 284 -4.02 -18.04 -4.05
C SER A 284 -2.66 -17.58 -4.57
N GLY A 285 -2.33 -18.04 -5.78
CA GLY A 285 -1.10 -17.70 -6.51
C GLY A 285 -1.12 -16.29 -7.09
N SER A 286 -2.30 -15.76 -7.39
CA SER A 286 -2.48 -14.41 -7.92
C SER A 286 -2.03 -13.34 -6.92
N MET A 287 -1.62 -12.18 -7.44
CA MET A 287 -1.22 -11.03 -6.64
C MET A 287 -2.42 -10.20 -6.19
N SER A 288 -3.51 -10.20 -6.97
CA SER A 288 -4.80 -9.56 -6.67
C SER A 288 -5.95 -10.55 -6.89
N TYR A 289 -7.14 -10.22 -6.39
CA TYR A 289 -8.34 -11.04 -6.58
C TYR A 289 -8.80 -11.08 -8.04
N MET A 290 -8.63 -9.96 -8.75
CA MET A 290 -8.95 -9.82 -10.17
C MET A 290 -8.00 -8.80 -10.82
N PRO A 291 -7.95 -8.71 -12.17
CA PRO A 291 -7.21 -7.66 -12.86
C PRO A 291 -7.58 -6.25 -12.36
N PRO A 292 -6.59 -5.36 -12.16
CA PRO A 292 -6.82 -4.06 -11.53
C PRO A 292 -7.73 -3.13 -12.36
N ASP A 293 -7.71 -3.21 -13.69
CA ASP A 293 -8.63 -2.49 -14.57
C ASP A 293 -10.09 -2.84 -14.25
N SER A 294 -10.39 -4.14 -14.17
CA SER A 294 -11.73 -4.63 -13.81
C SER A 294 -12.11 -4.27 -12.37
N ALA A 295 -11.15 -4.34 -11.44
CA ALA A 295 -11.37 -3.95 -10.05
C ALA A 295 -11.67 -2.45 -9.93
N ILE A 296 -10.95 -1.61 -10.67
CA ILE A 296 -11.11 -0.15 -10.69
C ILE A 296 -12.47 0.24 -11.26
N ASP A 297 -12.86 -0.35 -12.39
CA ASP A 297 -14.18 -0.10 -12.99
C ASP A 297 -15.30 -0.53 -12.05
N LEU A 298 -15.21 -1.73 -11.46
CA LEU A 298 -16.18 -2.19 -10.45
C LEU A 298 -16.27 -1.23 -9.25
N ALA A 299 -15.12 -0.81 -8.71
CA ALA A 299 -15.08 0.07 -7.56
C ALA A 299 -15.71 1.44 -7.83
N ARG A 300 -15.43 2.02 -9.00
CA ARG A 300 -16.00 3.30 -9.41
C ARG A 300 -17.49 3.17 -9.69
N ASP A 301 -17.86 2.22 -10.52
CA ASP A 301 -19.18 2.20 -11.16
C ASP A 301 -20.24 1.54 -10.27
N SER A 302 -19.86 0.59 -9.41
CA SER A 302 -20.79 -0.11 -8.49
C SER A 302 -20.74 0.39 -7.05
N PHE A 303 -19.58 0.88 -6.59
CA PHE A 303 -19.40 1.30 -5.20
C PHE A 303 -19.21 2.81 -5.05
N GLY A 304 -19.11 3.57 -6.15
CA GLY A 304 -18.87 5.01 -6.12
C GLY A 304 -17.53 5.38 -5.49
N LEU A 305 -16.58 4.45 -5.41
CA LEU A 305 -15.28 4.72 -4.84
C LEU A 305 -14.45 5.59 -5.80
N GLU A 306 -13.45 6.29 -5.27
CA GLU A 306 -12.49 7.07 -6.04
C GLU A 306 -11.23 6.23 -6.33
N PRO A 307 -11.07 5.62 -7.51
CA PRO A 307 -9.92 4.79 -7.80
C PRO A 307 -8.70 5.58 -8.31
N THR A 308 -7.57 4.90 -8.38
CA THR A 308 -6.46 5.29 -9.26
C THR A 308 -6.84 5.11 -10.74
N SER A 309 -6.23 5.88 -11.64
CA SER A 309 -6.42 5.70 -13.08
C SER A 309 -5.57 4.53 -13.60
N TYR A 310 -6.03 3.90 -14.67
CA TYR A 310 -5.29 2.83 -15.35
C TYR A 310 -5.22 3.03 -16.87
N GLU A 311 -4.27 2.33 -17.48
CA GLU A 311 -4.17 2.13 -18.92
C GLU A 311 -3.77 0.69 -19.22
N VAL A 312 -4.28 0.13 -20.32
CA VAL A 312 -3.98 -1.22 -20.77
C VAL A 312 -2.94 -1.14 -21.88
N CYS A 313 -1.90 -1.96 -21.80
CA CYS A 313 -0.82 -2.01 -22.78
C CYS A 313 -0.54 -3.46 -23.19
N GLU A 314 0.03 -3.63 -24.37
CA GLU A 314 0.52 -4.93 -24.85
C GLU A 314 1.83 -5.31 -24.14
N PRO A 315 2.09 -6.59 -23.85
CA PRO A 315 3.36 -7.03 -23.27
C PRO A 315 4.59 -6.60 -24.07
N SER A 316 4.47 -6.48 -25.40
CA SER A 316 5.55 -6.01 -26.28
C SER A 316 5.93 -4.54 -26.05
N GLU A 317 5.06 -3.74 -25.45
CA GLU A 317 5.30 -2.32 -25.18
C GLU A 317 6.04 -2.09 -23.86
N PHE A 318 6.26 -3.14 -23.06
CA PHE A 318 6.80 -3.08 -21.70
C PHE A 318 8.00 -2.14 -21.54
N GLU A 319 9.03 -2.28 -22.40
CA GLU A 319 10.25 -1.47 -22.31
C GLU A 319 9.97 0.01 -22.61
N SER A 320 9.21 0.28 -23.68
CA SER A 320 8.83 1.67 -24.04
C SER A 320 7.95 2.33 -22.98
N VAL A 321 7.07 1.56 -22.31
CA VAL A 321 6.28 2.02 -21.17
C VAL A 321 7.18 2.34 -19.99
N CYS A 322 8.17 1.49 -19.68
CA CYS A 322 9.14 1.74 -18.61
C CYS A 322 9.96 3.01 -18.85
N GLU A 323 10.40 3.26 -20.09
CA GLU A 323 11.09 4.49 -20.47
C GLU A 323 10.18 5.72 -20.35
N LEU A 324 8.95 5.62 -20.83
CA LEU A 324 7.95 6.69 -20.74
C LEU A 324 7.70 7.09 -19.28
N ILE A 325 7.50 6.10 -18.40
CA ILE A 325 7.32 6.34 -16.96
C ILE A 325 8.55 7.02 -16.38
N ARG A 326 9.77 6.59 -16.75
CA ARG A 326 11.00 7.17 -16.21
C ARG A 326 11.13 8.66 -16.55
N ARG A 327 10.65 9.08 -17.73
CA ARG A 327 10.62 10.50 -18.19
C ARG A 327 9.45 11.30 -17.62
N GLY A 328 8.54 10.68 -16.88
CA GLY A 328 7.43 11.37 -16.24
C GLY A 328 7.89 12.46 -15.25
N HIS A 329 7.05 13.47 -15.04
CA HIS A 329 7.33 14.60 -14.15
C HIS A 329 6.12 14.91 -13.27
N GLY A 330 6.37 15.30 -12.02
CA GLY A 330 5.32 15.72 -11.08
C GLY A 330 4.55 14.59 -10.39
N TYR A 331 4.90 13.33 -10.63
CA TYR A 331 4.30 12.16 -9.98
C TYR A 331 5.35 11.09 -9.64
N GLU A 332 5.02 10.18 -8.72
CA GLU A 332 5.94 9.17 -8.22
C GLU A 332 6.31 8.14 -9.27
N GLY A 333 5.32 7.63 -9.98
CA GLY A 333 5.50 6.59 -10.96
C GLY A 333 4.22 5.81 -11.22
N GLU A 334 4.39 4.59 -11.70
CA GLU A 334 3.30 3.67 -12.01
C GLU A 334 3.59 2.28 -11.44
N VAL A 335 2.53 1.51 -11.23
CA VAL A 335 2.59 0.08 -10.92
C VAL A 335 2.05 -0.68 -12.13
N LEU A 336 2.89 -1.53 -12.70
CA LEU A 336 2.54 -2.40 -13.82
C LEU A 336 2.11 -3.76 -13.28
N TYR A 337 0.95 -4.22 -13.71
CA TYR A 337 0.36 -5.52 -13.41
C TYR A 337 0.46 -6.40 -14.63
N PHE A 338 1.04 -7.58 -14.46
CA PHE A 338 1.22 -8.56 -15.52
C PHE A 338 0.11 -9.59 -15.40
N ILE A 339 -0.68 -9.74 -16.46
CA ILE A 339 -1.89 -10.57 -16.47
C ILE A 339 -1.74 -11.66 -17.52
N ASP A 340 -1.97 -12.91 -17.13
CA ASP A 340 -1.92 -14.06 -18.04
C ASP A 340 -3.27 -14.30 -18.75
N ALA A 341 -3.31 -15.31 -19.63
CA ALA A 341 -4.50 -15.69 -20.38
C ALA A 341 -5.69 -16.14 -19.50
N SER A 342 -5.43 -16.49 -18.24
CA SER A 342 -6.44 -16.91 -17.26
C SER A 342 -6.96 -15.74 -16.40
N ASN A 343 -6.59 -14.50 -16.75
CA ASN A 343 -6.85 -13.29 -15.96
C ASN A 343 -6.22 -13.31 -14.55
N GLU A 344 -5.20 -14.12 -14.32
CA GLU A 344 -4.46 -14.07 -13.06
C GLU A 344 -3.40 -12.98 -13.12
N VAL A 345 -3.28 -12.19 -12.04
CA VAL A 345 -2.19 -11.24 -11.90
C VAL A 345 -0.96 -11.98 -11.40
N ILE A 346 -0.03 -12.26 -12.33
CA ILE A 346 1.14 -13.10 -12.09
C ILE A 346 2.31 -12.34 -11.46
N GLY A 347 2.29 -11.01 -11.50
CA GLY A 347 3.35 -10.20 -10.93
C GLY A 347 3.06 -8.71 -11.02
N LEU A 348 3.72 -7.95 -10.15
CA LEU A 348 3.67 -6.50 -10.11
C LEU A 348 5.09 -5.95 -10.23
N LEU A 349 5.24 -4.85 -10.98
CA LEU A 349 6.47 -4.06 -11.04
C LEU A 349 6.13 -2.60 -10.73
N LYS A 350 6.85 -1.99 -9.79
CA LYS A 350 6.81 -0.54 -9.65
C LYS A 350 7.91 0.10 -10.50
N LYS A 351 7.55 1.15 -11.23
CA LYS A 351 8.50 1.98 -11.97
C LYS A 351 8.29 3.43 -11.55
N LYS A 352 9.33 4.07 -11.00
CA LYS A 352 9.27 5.47 -10.56
C LYS A 352 9.72 6.42 -11.66
N THR A 353 9.31 7.68 -11.60
CA THR A 353 9.89 8.73 -12.43
C THR A 353 11.33 9.02 -11.96
N ALA A 354 12.21 9.44 -12.88
CA ALA A 354 13.54 9.91 -12.51
C ALA A 354 13.43 11.16 -11.62
N TRP A 355 12.47 12.04 -11.93
CA TRP A 355 12.08 13.20 -11.13
C TRP A 355 11.86 12.82 -9.67
N TYR A 356 10.94 11.89 -9.38
CA TYR A 356 10.60 11.51 -8.01
C TYR A 356 11.82 10.96 -7.25
N ILE A 357 12.63 10.11 -7.88
CA ILE A 357 13.82 9.53 -7.25
C ILE A 357 14.79 10.62 -6.80
N LEU A 358 15.05 11.60 -7.68
CA LEU A 358 15.96 12.72 -7.38
C LEU A 358 15.39 13.63 -6.30
N ILE A 359 14.12 14.03 -6.40
CA ILE A 359 13.47 14.88 -5.38
C ILE A 359 13.45 14.19 -4.02
N ARG A 360 13.12 12.90 -3.97
CA ARG A 360 13.13 12.12 -2.72
C ARG A 360 14.52 12.03 -2.12
N ALA A 361 15.55 11.82 -2.94
CA ALA A 361 16.92 11.80 -2.47
C ALA A 361 17.34 13.17 -1.89
N LEU A 362 16.95 14.27 -2.53
CA LEU A 362 17.18 15.62 -2.02
C LEU A 362 16.45 15.83 -0.69
N ARG A 363 15.15 15.48 -0.60
CA ARG A 363 14.35 15.57 0.64
C ARG A 363 15.06 14.91 1.81
N GLU A 364 15.51 13.67 1.66
CA GLU A 364 16.15 12.95 2.77
C GLU A 364 17.49 13.58 3.19
N LYS A 365 18.25 14.15 2.24
CA LYS A 365 19.46 14.92 2.58
C LYS A 365 19.14 16.23 3.28
N ILE A 366 18.09 16.93 2.88
CA ILE A 366 17.64 18.15 3.55
C ILE A 366 17.10 17.85 4.96
N LYS A 367 16.30 16.79 5.13
CA LYS A 367 15.83 16.33 6.47
C LYS A 367 16.99 15.97 7.40
N SER A 368 18.01 15.31 6.86
CA SER A 368 19.25 15.00 7.59
C SER A 368 19.98 16.27 8.01
N ALA A 369 20.16 17.24 7.10
CA ALA A 369 20.78 18.52 7.38
C ALA A 369 19.99 19.33 8.43
N ALA A 370 18.68 19.43 8.28
CA ALA A 370 17.79 20.11 9.23
C ALA A 370 17.86 19.47 10.62
N SER A 371 17.87 18.14 10.70
CA SER A 371 18.00 17.40 11.96
C SER A 371 19.35 17.62 12.63
N PHE A 372 20.43 17.60 11.84
CA PHE A 372 21.78 17.82 12.34
C PHE A 372 21.94 19.25 12.86
N GLY A 373 21.53 20.24 12.06
CA GLY A 373 21.51 21.64 12.45
C GLY A 373 20.65 21.89 13.69
N ALA A 374 19.53 21.17 13.85
CA ALA A 374 18.67 21.22 15.05
C ALA A 374 19.37 20.69 16.31
N LYS A 375 20.10 19.57 16.22
CA LYS A 375 20.75 18.94 17.36
C LYS A 375 22.11 19.56 17.71
N ARG A 376 22.83 20.10 16.72
CA ARG A 376 24.21 20.57 16.85
C ARG A 376 24.45 21.88 16.09
N PRO A 377 23.85 23.00 16.50
CA PRO A 377 23.87 24.26 15.75
C PRO A 377 25.30 24.80 15.50
N GLY A 378 26.20 24.71 16.49
CA GLY A 378 27.59 25.19 16.36
C GLY A 378 28.51 24.30 15.52
N GLN A 379 28.02 23.16 15.01
CA GLN A 379 28.79 22.22 14.18
C GLN A 379 28.24 22.11 12.75
N PHE A 380 27.25 22.92 12.40
CA PHE A 380 26.62 22.84 11.09
C PHE A 380 27.59 23.33 10.00
N ASP A 381 27.97 22.42 9.10
CA ASP A 381 28.77 22.73 7.91
C ASP A 381 27.96 22.48 6.64
N ALA A 382 27.59 23.56 5.96
CA ALA A 382 26.86 23.51 4.69
C ALA A 382 27.67 22.78 3.60
N ASN A 383 29.00 22.88 3.60
CA ASN A 383 29.85 22.25 2.58
C ASN A 383 29.85 20.73 2.73
N MET A 384 29.89 20.21 3.96
CA MET A 384 29.73 18.78 4.23
C MET A 384 28.39 18.25 3.68
N HIS A 385 27.28 18.94 3.98
CA HIS A 385 25.96 18.52 3.50
C HIS A 385 25.83 18.61 1.98
N GLN A 386 26.41 19.63 1.34
CA GLN A 386 26.48 19.74 -0.11
C GLN A 386 27.26 18.58 -0.74
N LYS A 387 28.43 18.21 -0.19
CA LYS A 387 29.19 17.04 -0.64
C LYS A 387 28.37 15.75 -0.56
N ASN A 388 27.57 15.58 0.49
CA ASN A 388 26.68 14.43 0.66
C ASN A 388 25.56 14.39 -0.38
N ILE A 389 25.01 15.54 -0.76
CA ILE A 389 24.05 15.65 -1.88
C ILE A 389 24.74 15.24 -3.18
N HIS A 390 25.89 15.84 -3.52
CA HIS A 390 26.60 15.53 -4.76
C HIS A 390 26.99 14.04 -4.86
N LYS A 391 27.42 13.45 -3.74
CA LYS A 391 27.69 12.01 -3.66
C LYS A 391 26.43 11.21 -3.98
N ARG A 392 25.28 11.53 -3.37
CA ARG A 392 24.03 10.79 -3.61
C ARG A 392 23.53 10.93 -5.05
N ILE A 393 23.64 12.09 -5.67
CA ILE A 393 23.24 12.26 -7.08
C ILE A 393 24.16 11.48 -8.02
N ARG A 394 25.47 11.39 -7.74
CA ARG A 394 26.39 10.50 -8.48
C ARG A 394 26.07 9.04 -8.30
N GLU A 395 25.69 8.64 -7.09
CA GLU A 395 25.15 7.29 -6.88
C GLU A 395 23.96 7.10 -7.81
N ILE A 396 22.96 8.01 -7.82
CA ILE A 396 21.78 8.03 -8.73
C ILE A 396 22.14 7.89 -10.20
N GLN A 397 23.14 8.62 -10.68
CA GLN A 397 23.62 8.55 -12.06
C GLN A 397 23.93 7.12 -12.49
N ASN A 398 24.59 6.33 -11.65
CA ASN A 398 25.10 5.00 -12.02
C ASN A 398 24.00 3.96 -12.33
N TRP A 399 22.80 4.09 -11.75
CA TRP A 399 21.70 3.12 -11.87
C TRP A 399 20.52 3.66 -12.67
N LEU A 400 20.36 5.00 -12.76
CA LEU A 400 19.40 5.61 -13.68
C LEU A 400 19.97 5.89 -15.08
N GLY A 401 21.29 5.80 -15.27
CA GLY A 401 21.92 6.09 -16.55
C GLY A 401 21.81 7.56 -16.96
N LEU A 402 21.76 8.48 -16.00
CA LEU A 402 21.68 9.92 -16.28
C LEU A 402 22.95 10.41 -16.99
N SER A 403 22.81 11.35 -17.92
CA SER A 403 23.96 12.01 -18.52
C SER A 403 24.76 12.80 -17.47
N SER A 404 26.03 13.09 -17.76
CA SER A 404 26.87 13.90 -16.88
C SER A 404 26.32 15.32 -16.72
N GLU A 405 25.73 15.86 -17.77
CA GLU A 405 25.12 17.20 -17.80
C GLU A 405 23.88 17.25 -16.90
N ILE A 406 22.97 16.27 -17.03
CA ILE A 406 21.78 16.14 -16.18
C ILE A 406 22.21 15.97 -14.71
N THR A 407 23.20 15.11 -14.47
CA THR A 407 23.74 14.86 -13.12
C THR A 407 24.29 16.14 -12.49
N GLN A 408 25.11 16.91 -13.23
CA GLN A 408 25.68 18.15 -12.74
C GLN A 408 24.59 19.20 -12.45
N ARG A 409 23.56 19.29 -13.30
CA ARG A 409 22.42 20.18 -13.09
C ARG A 409 21.67 19.82 -11.81
N TRP A 410 21.37 18.55 -11.57
CA TRP A 410 20.71 18.10 -10.34
C TRP A 410 21.57 18.27 -9.08
N GLN A 411 22.89 18.16 -9.18
CA GLN A 411 23.80 18.52 -8.08
C GLN A 411 23.69 20.00 -7.72
N GLN A 412 23.68 20.87 -8.73
CA GLN A 412 23.56 22.31 -8.54
C GLN A 412 22.21 22.67 -7.90
N ILE A 413 21.12 22.12 -8.43
CA ILE A 413 19.76 22.26 -7.87
C ILE A 413 19.75 21.86 -6.38
N GLY A 414 20.34 20.70 -6.05
CA GLY A 414 20.41 20.23 -4.66
C GLY A 414 21.25 21.14 -3.75
N ALA A 415 22.35 21.69 -4.24
CA ALA A 415 23.18 22.65 -3.50
C ALA A 415 22.42 23.97 -3.23
N ASP A 416 21.65 24.45 -4.20
CA ASP A 416 20.89 25.69 -4.06
C ASP A 416 19.66 25.49 -3.17
N LEU A 417 18.98 24.34 -3.24
CA LEU A 417 17.95 23.95 -2.28
C LEU A 417 18.51 23.91 -0.84
N LEU A 418 19.72 23.36 -0.65
CA LEU A 418 20.35 23.33 0.67
C LEU A 418 20.58 24.74 1.20
N LYS A 419 21.15 25.65 0.39
CA LYS A 419 21.34 27.05 0.78
C LYS A 419 20.01 27.74 1.09
N PHE A 420 18.98 27.50 0.28
CA PHE A 420 17.62 28.00 0.51
C PHE A 420 17.10 27.55 1.89
N CYS A 421 17.16 26.25 2.16
CA CYS A 421 16.71 25.68 3.43
C CYS A 421 17.51 26.19 4.64
N VAL A 422 18.83 26.30 4.53
CA VAL A 422 19.71 26.77 5.61
C VAL A 422 19.39 28.21 6.01
N ARG A 423 19.15 29.10 5.04
CA ARG A 423 18.74 30.48 5.33
C ARG A 423 17.46 30.51 6.15
N ARG A 424 16.46 29.71 5.82
CA ARG A 424 15.18 29.66 6.56
C ARG A 424 15.26 28.96 7.90
N LEU A 425 16.06 27.91 8.02
CA LEU A 425 16.33 27.26 9.31
C LEU A 425 17.00 28.22 10.30
N SER A 426 17.76 29.21 9.82
CA SER A 426 18.41 30.20 10.66
C SER A 426 17.44 31.24 11.23
N THR A 427 16.30 31.50 10.56
CA THR A 427 15.32 32.52 10.95
C THR A 427 14.04 31.94 11.58
N GLN A 428 13.61 30.73 11.16
CA GLN A 428 12.34 30.10 11.55
C GLN A 428 12.51 28.59 11.81
N ARG A 429 13.44 28.24 12.70
CA ARG A 429 13.97 26.88 12.84
C ARG A 429 12.92 25.76 13.02
N ASP A 430 12.06 25.86 14.03
CA ASP A 430 11.14 24.77 14.38
C ASP A 430 9.99 24.63 13.38
N GLN A 431 9.40 25.75 12.97
CA GLN A 431 8.34 25.78 11.95
C GLN A 431 8.84 25.25 10.59
N PHE A 432 10.02 25.69 10.15
CA PHE A 432 10.56 25.26 8.86
C PHE A 432 11.02 23.81 8.88
N LYS A 433 11.51 23.31 10.02
CA LYS A 433 11.82 21.88 10.17
C LYS A 433 10.56 21.03 10.01
N ASP A 434 9.44 21.43 10.61
CA ASP A 434 8.18 20.70 10.45
C ASP A 434 7.74 20.66 8.98
N LEU A 435 7.81 21.80 8.28
CA LEU A 435 7.53 21.88 6.84
C LEU A 435 8.40 20.94 6.01
N VAL A 436 9.71 20.87 6.26
CA VAL A 436 10.61 19.94 5.54
C VAL A 436 10.24 18.47 5.80
N PHE A 437 9.74 18.14 6.98
CA PHE A 437 9.43 16.77 7.36
C PHE A 437 8.08 16.31 6.83
N ASN A 438 7.06 17.15 6.99
CA ASN A 438 5.66 16.80 6.75
C ASN A 438 5.08 17.43 5.48
N GLN A 439 5.69 18.47 4.93
CA GLN A 439 5.17 19.23 3.78
C GLN A 439 6.30 19.60 2.81
N PHE A 440 7.25 18.69 2.58
CA PHE A 440 8.39 18.94 1.69
C PHE A 440 8.00 19.46 0.29
N PRO A 441 6.90 18.99 -0.36
CA PRO A 441 6.50 19.50 -1.67
C PRO A 441 6.16 21.00 -1.67
N VAL A 442 5.67 21.52 -0.54
CA VAL A 442 5.42 22.97 -0.36
C VAL A 442 6.74 23.72 -0.32
N VAL A 443 7.74 23.20 0.41
CA VAL A 443 9.10 23.78 0.46
C VAL A 443 9.76 23.73 -0.91
N TRP A 444 9.60 22.61 -1.63
CA TRP A 444 10.13 22.44 -2.98
C TRP A 444 9.54 23.46 -3.95
N LYS A 445 8.21 23.59 -3.98
CA LYS A 445 7.52 24.58 -4.81
C LYS A 445 7.99 26.01 -4.53
N GLN A 446 8.06 26.40 -3.26
CA GLN A 446 8.55 27.73 -2.89
C GLN A 446 9.99 27.98 -3.36
N PHE A 447 10.85 26.97 -3.27
CA PHE A 447 12.21 27.05 -3.80
C PHE A 447 12.20 27.29 -5.31
N LEU A 448 11.45 26.50 -6.08
CA LEU A 448 11.36 26.67 -7.54
C LEU A 448 10.83 28.07 -7.92
N ASP A 449 9.75 28.50 -7.26
CA ASP A 449 9.10 29.79 -7.51
C ASP A 449 10.03 30.98 -7.21
N GLU A 450 10.79 30.93 -6.11
CA GLU A 450 11.65 32.04 -5.66
C GLU A 450 12.99 32.12 -6.41
N THR A 451 13.51 31.00 -6.91
CA THR A 451 14.80 30.99 -7.61
C THR A 451 14.66 30.90 -9.13
N GLY A 452 13.46 30.66 -9.66
CA GLY A 452 13.25 30.38 -11.09
C GLY A 452 13.93 29.09 -11.55
N THR A 453 14.17 28.15 -10.63
CA THR A 453 14.81 26.87 -10.96
C THR A 453 13.81 26.00 -11.71
N ASP A 454 14.26 25.38 -12.80
CA ASP A 454 13.50 24.40 -13.56
C ASP A 454 13.97 22.97 -13.22
N ASP A 455 13.02 22.13 -12.78
CA ASP A 455 13.21 20.74 -12.37
C ASP A 455 12.69 19.70 -13.38
N SER A 456 12.28 20.14 -14.57
CA SER A 456 11.82 19.28 -15.68
C SER A 456 12.96 18.70 -16.54
N VAL A 457 14.14 18.54 -15.94
CA VAL A 457 15.41 18.30 -16.62
C VAL A 457 15.68 16.81 -16.81
N PHE A 458 15.26 16.24 -17.95
CA PHE A 458 15.47 14.83 -18.29
C PHE A 458 15.68 14.57 -19.78
#